data_AF-A0A6P0IZW8-F1
#
_entry.id   AF-A0A6P0IZW8-F1
#
_cell.length_a   1.000
_cell.length_b   1.000
_cell.length_c   1.000
_cell.angle_alpha   90.00
_cell.angle_beta   90.00
_cell.angle_gamma   90.00
#
_symmetry.space_group_name_H-M   'P 1'
#
loop_
_entity.id
_entity.type
_entity.pdbx_description
1 polymer ?
#
loop_
_entity_poly.entity_id
_entity_poly.type
_entity_poly.pdbx_seq_one_letter_code
_entity_poly.pdbx_strand_id
1 'polypeptide(L)'
;MGKGEFAQGLYEELLGEFSAAIAIYKGSGKKFFQALAFQLDIPTENDEGKSLTMDQLKEEIASNCNDSTLLIFPEAKRLTTGIRYWLEDLMASGVRVVCLAVANPGRDIFLEMLEIELEMPSDQRIREVMRSEAKRQGLNLSESRLAELQ
;
A
#
# COMPACT_ATOMS: atom_id res chain seq x y z
N MET A 1 -11.86 -9.56 4.29
CA MET A 1 -11.13 -8.28 4.23
C MET A 1 -9.65 -8.64 4.13
N GLY A 2 -9.02 -8.70 2.96
CA GLY A 2 -9.08 -7.73 1.87
C GLY A 2 -7.91 -6.76 2.02
N LYS A 3 -6.64 -7.23 2.09
CA LYS A 3 -5.45 -6.38 2.32
C LYS A 3 -5.43 -5.09 1.49
N GLY A 4 -5.94 -5.16 0.25
CA GLY A 4 -6.12 -4.00 -0.61
C GLY A 4 -7.15 -2.99 -0.09
N GLU A 5 -8.32 -3.44 0.40
CA GLU A 5 -9.34 -2.57 1.01
C GLU A 5 -8.82 -1.91 2.29
N PHE A 6 -8.11 -2.66 3.13
CA PHE A 6 -7.49 -2.08 4.34
C PHE A 6 -6.43 -1.05 3.96
N ALA A 7 -5.54 -1.36 3.02
CA ALA A 7 -4.54 -0.41 2.55
C ALA A 7 -5.16 0.85 1.98
N GLN A 8 -6.25 0.71 1.21
CA GLN A 8 -6.98 1.82 0.63
C GLN A 8 -7.66 2.67 1.70
N GLY A 9 -8.30 2.06 2.70
CA GLY A 9 -8.89 2.79 3.82
C GLY A 9 -7.84 3.54 4.64
N LEU A 10 -6.69 2.91 4.92
CA LEU A 10 -5.56 3.54 5.58
C LEU A 10 -5.01 4.73 4.78
N TYR A 11 -4.89 4.57 3.47
CA TYR A 11 -4.47 5.63 2.57
C TYR A 11 -5.43 6.82 2.64
N GLU A 12 -6.73 6.58 2.51
CA GLU A 12 -7.77 7.61 2.54
C GLU A 12 -7.84 8.35 3.87
N GLU A 13 -7.69 7.64 4.99
CA GLU A 13 -7.72 8.23 6.34
C GLU A 13 -6.50 9.12 6.61
N LEU A 14 -5.33 8.77 6.05
CA LEU A 14 -4.06 9.46 6.31
C LEU A 14 -3.71 10.56 5.30
N LEU A 15 -4.47 10.72 4.22
CA LEU A 15 -4.26 11.79 3.23
C LEU A 15 -4.39 13.20 3.83
N GLY A 16 -5.10 13.36 4.95
CA GLY A 16 -5.22 14.65 5.64
C GLY A 16 -3.97 15.05 6.46
N GLU A 17 -3.09 14.09 6.74
CA GLU A 17 -1.93 14.27 7.61
C GLU A 17 -0.59 14.14 6.88
N PHE A 18 -0.53 13.32 5.84
CA PHE A 18 0.69 13.00 5.10
C PHE A 18 0.55 13.23 3.61
N SER A 19 1.65 13.60 2.96
CA SER A 19 1.79 13.41 1.51
C SER A 19 1.95 11.92 1.25
N ALA A 20 0.86 11.26 0.86
CA ALA A 20 0.78 9.81 0.81
C ALA A 20 0.77 9.26 -0.62
N ALA A 21 1.36 8.08 -0.82
CA ALA A 21 1.21 7.31 -2.03
C ALA A 21 1.04 5.82 -1.74
N ILE A 22 0.17 5.16 -2.51
CA ILE A 22 -0.10 3.73 -2.42
C ILE A 22 0.24 3.03 -3.74
N ALA A 23 1.03 1.95 -3.68
CA ALA A 23 1.43 1.24 -4.90
C ALA A 23 1.66 -0.26 -4.71
N ILE A 24 1.35 -1.03 -5.75
CA ILE A 24 1.66 -2.47 -5.85
C ILE A 24 2.65 -2.67 -6.99
N TYR A 25 3.81 -3.25 -6.69
CA TYR A 25 4.77 -3.63 -7.73
C TYR A 25 4.24 -4.78 -8.59
N LYS A 26 4.12 -4.53 -9.91
CA LYS A 26 3.60 -5.48 -10.92
C LYS A 26 4.62 -5.82 -12.01
N GLY A 27 5.92 -5.76 -11.71
CA GLY A 27 7.00 -6.21 -12.60
C GLY A 27 7.66 -5.12 -13.45
N SER A 28 7.15 -3.89 -13.44
CA SER A 28 7.77 -2.74 -14.13
C SER A 28 8.17 -1.67 -13.12
N GLY A 29 9.48 -1.53 -12.87
CA GLY A 29 10.03 -0.53 -11.95
C GLY A 29 9.68 0.90 -12.39
N LYS A 30 9.89 1.23 -13.68
CA LYS A 30 9.58 2.58 -14.21
C LYS A 30 8.11 2.96 -13.96
N LYS A 31 7.16 2.10 -14.32
CA LYS A 31 5.72 2.38 -14.09
C LYS A 31 5.38 2.48 -12.60
N PHE A 32 6.04 1.68 -11.76
CA PHE A 32 5.86 1.71 -10.31
C PHE A 32 6.29 3.06 -9.72
N PHE A 33 7.50 3.54 -10.06
CA PHE A 33 7.97 4.85 -9.58
C PHE A 33 7.20 6.02 -10.20
N GLN A 34 6.78 5.93 -11.46
CA GLN A 34 5.90 6.94 -12.05
C GLN A 34 4.56 7.06 -11.31
N ALA A 35 3.99 5.94 -10.87
CA ALA A 35 2.74 5.94 -10.11
C ALA A 35 2.91 6.53 -8.70
N LEU A 36 4.06 6.34 -8.07
CA LEU A 36 4.39 6.98 -6.79
C LEU A 36 4.56 8.48 -6.97
N ALA A 37 5.42 8.89 -7.91
CA ALA A 37 5.67 10.30 -8.20
C ALA A 37 4.38 11.05 -8.54
N PHE A 38 3.50 10.47 -9.38
CA PHE A 38 2.22 11.07 -9.72
C PHE A 38 1.30 11.30 -8.49
N GLN A 39 1.25 10.34 -7.56
CA GLN A 39 0.43 10.50 -6.34
C GLN A 39 0.99 11.53 -5.38
N LEU A 40 2.31 11.71 -5.35
CA LEU A 40 3.01 12.68 -4.52
C LEU A 40 3.13 14.06 -5.17
N ASP A 41 2.54 14.26 -6.36
CA ASP A 41 2.67 15.48 -7.18
C ASP A 41 4.15 15.83 -7.51
N ILE A 42 4.95 14.80 -7.78
CA ILE A 42 6.37 14.91 -8.12
C ILE A 42 6.56 14.81 -9.64
N PRO A 43 7.35 15.69 -10.27
CA PRO A 43 7.60 15.65 -11.71
C PRO A 43 8.13 14.30 -12.20
N THR A 44 7.62 13.85 -13.35
CA THR A 44 8.07 12.60 -14.01
C THR A 44 8.72 12.84 -15.37
N GLU A 45 8.91 14.10 -15.73
CA GLU A 45 9.52 14.58 -16.95
C GLU A 45 10.55 15.66 -16.59
N ASN A 46 11.58 15.80 -17.41
CA ASN A 46 12.55 16.90 -17.27
C ASN A 46 12.04 18.19 -17.94
N ASP A 47 12.82 19.27 -17.84
CA ASP A 47 12.50 20.58 -18.44
C ASP A 47 12.27 20.54 -19.97
N GLU A 48 12.78 19.52 -20.65
CA GLU A 48 12.60 19.29 -22.09
C GLU A 48 11.35 18.46 -22.43
N GLY A 49 10.54 18.08 -21.43
CA GLY A 49 9.37 17.21 -21.59
C GLY A 49 9.71 15.73 -21.85
N LYS A 50 10.94 15.29 -21.55
CA LYS A 50 11.33 13.89 -21.68
C LYS A 50 11.07 13.15 -20.38
N SER A 51 10.41 11.99 -20.47
CA SER A 51 10.15 11.15 -19.31
C SER A 51 11.43 10.70 -18.62
N LEU A 52 11.49 10.89 -17.31
CA LEU A 52 12.60 10.49 -16.47
C LEU A 52 12.87 8.97 -16.58
N THR A 53 14.14 8.60 -16.46
CA THR A 53 14.55 7.21 -16.28
C THR A 53 14.11 6.68 -14.92
N MET A 54 14.19 5.37 -14.72
CA MET A 54 13.83 4.78 -13.42
C MET A 54 14.70 5.31 -12.28
N ASP A 55 16.00 5.50 -12.52
CA ASP A 55 16.91 5.96 -11.47
C ASP A 55 16.71 7.45 -11.19
N GLN A 56 16.49 8.26 -12.23
CA GLN A 56 16.09 9.66 -12.05
C GLN A 56 14.77 9.80 -11.28
N LEU A 57 13.78 8.92 -11.53
CA LEU A 57 12.54 8.94 -10.75
C LEU A 57 12.77 8.61 -9.26
N LYS A 58 13.68 7.68 -8.96
CA LYS A 58 14.02 7.36 -7.55
C LYS A 58 14.68 8.55 -6.86
N GLU A 59 15.61 9.22 -7.55
CA GLU A 59 16.31 10.41 -7.04
C GLU A 59 15.35 11.57 -6.85
N GLU A 60 14.46 11.81 -7.82
CA GLU A 60 13.46 12.87 -7.75
C GLU A 60 12.48 12.63 -6.61
N ILE A 61 11.99 11.39 -6.46
CA ILE A 61 11.14 11.03 -5.32
C ILE A 61 11.91 11.24 -4.01
N ALA A 62 13.15 10.75 -3.90
CA ALA A 62 13.93 10.88 -2.67
C ALA A 62 14.21 12.32 -2.27
N SER A 63 14.42 13.21 -3.26
CA SER A 63 14.71 14.63 -3.02
C SER A 63 13.49 15.43 -2.57
N ASN A 64 12.27 14.94 -2.88
CA ASN A 64 11.02 15.62 -2.56
C ASN A 64 10.25 14.94 -1.38
N CYS A 65 10.69 13.76 -0.92
CA CYS A 65 10.11 13.09 0.24
C CYS A 65 10.82 13.51 1.54
N ASN A 66 10.06 13.54 2.63
CA ASN A 66 10.58 13.88 3.96
C ASN A 66 9.75 13.19 5.07
N ASP A 67 9.88 13.66 6.30
CA ASP A 67 9.17 13.21 7.49
C ASP A 67 7.67 13.56 7.51
N SER A 68 7.10 14.11 6.44
CA SER A 68 5.66 14.24 6.20
C SER A 68 5.16 13.32 5.07
N THR A 69 6.04 12.50 4.51
CA THR A 69 5.69 11.56 3.43
C THR A 69 5.33 10.18 3.99
N LEU A 70 4.29 9.56 3.41
CA LEU A 70 3.85 8.20 3.71
C LEU A 70 3.79 7.34 2.44
N LEU A 71 4.50 6.21 2.43
CA LEU A 71 4.43 5.23 1.36
C LEU A 71 3.74 3.95 1.84
N ILE A 72 2.71 3.51 1.13
CA ILE A 72 1.90 2.33 1.47
C ILE A 72 2.07 1.26 0.38
N PHE A 73 2.47 0.06 0.80
CA PHE A 73 2.70 -1.08 -0.09
C PHE A 73 1.79 -2.26 0.29
N PRO A 74 0.62 -2.43 -0.38
CA PRO A 74 -0.37 -3.47 -0.05
C PRO A 74 0.13 -4.91 -0.25
N GLU A 75 1.21 -5.09 -1.02
CA GLU A 75 1.78 -6.38 -1.42
C GLU A 75 3.31 -6.36 -1.27
N ALA A 76 3.79 -6.12 -0.05
CA ALA A 76 5.21 -5.87 0.24
C ALA A 76 6.14 -7.01 -0.22
N LYS A 77 5.66 -8.26 -0.21
CA LYS A 77 6.40 -9.43 -0.72
C LYS A 77 6.84 -9.31 -2.19
N ARG A 78 6.18 -8.45 -2.98
CA ARG A 78 6.47 -8.23 -4.40
C ARG A 78 7.57 -7.21 -4.63
N LEU A 79 7.92 -6.40 -3.64
CA LEU A 79 8.99 -5.41 -3.76
C LEU A 79 10.30 -6.13 -4.07
N THR A 80 11.01 -5.68 -5.11
CA THR A 80 12.31 -6.24 -5.49
C THR A 80 13.39 -5.81 -4.51
N THR A 81 14.53 -6.51 -4.48
CA THR A 81 15.66 -6.14 -3.62
C THR A 81 16.11 -4.69 -3.83
N GLY A 82 16.19 -4.23 -5.09
CA GLY A 82 16.56 -2.84 -5.38
C GLY A 82 15.53 -1.80 -4.89
N ILE A 83 14.24 -2.13 -4.86
CA ILE A 83 13.22 -1.23 -4.27
C ILE A 83 13.36 -1.22 -2.75
N ARG A 84 13.67 -2.35 -2.12
CA ARG A 84 13.86 -2.43 -0.66
C ARG A 84 15.06 -1.62 -0.20
N TYR A 85 16.21 -1.71 -0.87
CA TYR A 85 17.36 -0.85 -0.58
C TYR A 85 17.04 0.64 -0.74
N TRP A 86 16.33 1.01 -1.81
CA TRP A 86 15.90 2.40 -1.99
C TRP A 86 14.96 2.88 -0.87
N LEU A 87 14.10 2.01 -0.35
CA LEU A 87 13.23 2.33 0.80
C LEU A 87 14.02 2.50 2.11
N GLU A 88 15.12 1.76 2.28
CA GLU A 88 16.01 1.89 3.44
C GLU A 88 16.56 3.32 3.55
N ASP A 89 17.04 3.87 2.43
CA ASP A 89 17.55 5.25 2.37
C ASP A 89 16.45 6.28 2.67
N LEU A 90 15.23 6.05 2.19
CA LEU A 90 14.08 6.93 2.47
C LEU A 90 13.65 6.87 3.94
N MET A 91 13.61 5.68 4.52
CA MET A 91 13.28 5.48 5.94
C MET A 91 14.32 6.17 6.83
N ALA A 92 15.61 6.05 6.49
CA ALA A 92 16.68 6.76 7.18
C ALA A 92 16.55 8.30 7.08
N SER A 93 15.90 8.80 6.01
CA SER A 93 15.60 10.22 5.79
C SER A 93 14.29 10.68 6.45
N GLY A 94 13.59 9.79 7.18
CA GLY A 94 12.38 10.10 7.94
C GLY A 94 11.06 9.75 7.24
N VAL A 95 11.09 9.24 6.01
CA VAL A 95 9.88 8.83 5.28
C VAL A 95 9.19 7.66 5.99
N ARG A 96 7.88 7.76 6.21
CA ARG A 96 7.11 6.66 6.80
C ARG A 96 6.75 5.64 5.72
N VAL A 97 6.96 4.37 6.04
CA VAL A 97 6.67 3.26 5.14
C VAL A 97 5.75 2.26 5.84
N VAL A 98 4.63 1.92 5.20
CA VAL A 98 3.70 0.88 5.64
C VAL A 98 3.71 -0.27 4.64
N CYS A 99 4.09 -1.45 5.10
CA CYS A 99 4.16 -2.66 4.31
C CYS A 99 3.12 -3.68 4.78
N LEU A 100 2.24 -4.10 3.87
CA LEU A 100 1.25 -5.14 4.15
C LEU A 100 1.69 -6.46 3.50
N ALA A 101 1.64 -7.53 4.28
CA ALA A 101 1.97 -8.88 3.84
C ALA A 101 1.07 -9.93 4.50
N VAL A 102 1.06 -11.16 3.96
CA VAL A 102 0.42 -12.30 4.64
C VAL A 102 1.30 -12.79 5.80
N ALA A 103 2.62 -12.76 5.59
CA ALA A 103 3.63 -13.11 6.56
C ALA A 103 4.82 -12.16 6.35
N ASN A 104 5.49 -11.78 7.42
CA ASN A 104 6.69 -10.95 7.35
C ASN A 104 7.75 -11.66 6.46
N PRO A 105 8.27 -11.02 5.40
CA PRO A 105 9.30 -11.61 4.56
C PRO A 105 10.64 -11.86 5.28
N GLY A 106 10.87 -11.26 6.44
CA GLY A 106 12.00 -11.56 7.33
C GLY A 106 13.38 -11.23 6.74
N ARG A 107 13.52 -10.12 6.02
CA ARG A 107 14.78 -9.69 5.37
C ARG A 107 14.81 -8.19 5.08
N ASP A 108 16.01 -7.65 4.85
CA ASP A 108 16.24 -6.25 4.46
C ASP A 108 15.46 -5.27 5.38
N ILE A 109 14.83 -4.24 4.83
CA ILE A 109 14.01 -3.26 5.57
C ILE A 109 12.98 -3.90 6.52
N PHE A 110 12.49 -5.11 6.23
CA PHE A 110 11.46 -5.75 7.05
C PHE A 110 11.98 -6.20 8.43
N LEU A 111 13.29 -6.29 8.62
CA LEU A 111 13.91 -6.63 9.91
C LEU A 111 13.87 -5.46 10.91
N GLU A 112 13.81 -4.24 10.41
CA GLU A 112 13.85 -3.01 11.22
C GLU A 112 12.45 -2.38 11.41
N MET A 113 11.47 -2.84 10.64
CA MET A 113 10.10 -2.36 10.72
C MET A 113 9.37 -2.90 11.95
N LEU A 114 8.55 -2.05 12.57
CA LEU A 114 7.58 -2.49 13.57
C LEU A 114 6.56 -3.45 12.94
N GLU A 115 6.38 -4.61 13.55
CA GLU A 115 5.40 -5.60 13.10
C GLU A 115 4.11 -5.50 13.89
N ILE A 116 2.98 -5.45 13.18
CA ILE A 116 1.63 -5.48 13.75
C ILE A 116 0.88 -6.64 13.10
N GLU A 117 0.47 -7.61 13.91
CA GLU A 117 -0.34 -8.74 13.44
C GLU A 117 -1.83 -8.36 13.44
N LEU A 118 -2.49 -8.55 12.30
CA LEU A 118 -3.94 -8.35 12.18
C LEU A 118 -4.65 -9.69 12.38
N GLU A 119 -5.43 -9.79 13.45
CA GLU A 119 -6.21 -10.99 13.74
C GLU A 119 -7.30 -11.24 12.67
N MET A 120 -7.57 -12.52 12.42
CA MET A 120 -8.69 -12.91 11.58
C MET A 120 -10.02 -12.50 12.23
N PRO A 121 -10.98 -11.94 11.47
CA PRO A 121 -12.28 -11.61 12.03
C PRO A 121 -12.98 -12.88 12.51
N SER A 122 -13.68 -12.80 13.64
CA SER A 122 -14.49 -13.92 14.13
C SER A 122 -15.63 -14.27 13.15
N ASP A 123 -16.10 -15.52 13.18
CA ASP A 123 -17.23 -15.98 12.36
C ASP A 123 -18.47 -15.09 12.50
N GLN A 124 -18.73 -14.61 13.72
CA GLN A 124 -19.82 -13.67 13.99
C GLN A 124 -19.63 -12.37 13.21
N ARG A 125 -18.41 -11.80 13.22
CA ARG A 125 -18.10 -10.57 12.49
C ARG A 125 -18.18 -10.78 10.99
N ILE A 126 -17.76 -11.94 10.48
CA ILE A 126 -17.92 -12.32 9.07
C ILE A 126 -19.40 -12.33 8.68
N ARG A 127 -20.27 -12.94 9.49
CA ARG A 127 -21.73 -12.97 9.24
C ARG A 127 -22.35 -11.58 9.25
N GLU A 128 -21.93 -10.71 10.16
CA GLU A 128 -22.39 -9.31 10.21
C GLU A 128 -22.02 -8.57 8.91
N VAL A 129 -20.78 -8.70 8.46
CA VAL A 129 -20.31 -8.09 7.21
C VAL A 129 -21.09 -8.65 6.01
N MET A 130 -21.28 -9.97 5.92
CA MET A 130 -22.07 -10.59 4.84
C MET A 130 -23.51 -10.09 4.82
N ARG A 131 -24.17 -9.97 5.98
CA ARG A 131 -25.54 -9.42 6.07
C ARG A 131 -25.59 -7.94 5.68
N SER A 132 -24.62 -7.16 6.12
CA SER A 132 -24.53 -5.73 5.79
C SER A 132 -24.36 -5.51 4.29
N GLU A 133 -23.46 -6.26 3.65
CA GLU A 133 -23.22 -6.15 2.21
C GLU A 133 -24.42 -6.66 1.39
N ALA A 134 -25.05 -7.76 1.81
CA ALA A 134 -26.27 -8.27 1.18
C ALA A 134 -27.41 -7.25 1.23
N LYS A 135 -27.63 -6.60 2.38
CA LYS A 135 -28.58 -5.49 2.51
C LYS A 135 -28.22 -4.33 1.59
N ARG A 136 -26.94 -3.95 1.51
CA ARG A 136 -26.46 -2.88 0.62
C ARG A 136 -26.76 -3.19 -0.86
N GLN A 137 -26.70 -4.46 -1.24
CA GLN A 137 -27.00 -4.92 -2.61
C GLN A 137 -28.49 -5.27 -2.84
N GLY A 138 -29.37 -5.00 -1.86
CA GLY A 138 -30.80 -5.30 -1.98
C GLY A 138 -31.15 -6.80 -1.92
N LEU A 139 -30.20 -7.64 -1.50
CA LEU A 139 -30.38 -9.08 -1.35
C LEU A 139 -30.82 -9.40 0.08
N ASN A 140 -32.04 -9.92 0.23
CA ASN A 140 -32.49 -10.50 1.50
C ASN A 140 -31.97 -11.94 1.62
N LEU A 141 -30.79 -12.12 2.20
CA LEU A 141 -30.27 -13.44 2.54
C LEU A 141 -30.94 -13.95 3.83
N SER A 142 -31.71 -15.04 3.73
CA SER A 142 -32.20 -15.78 4.89
C SER A 142 -31.06 -16.48 5.62
N GLU A 143 -31.18 -16.69 6.94
CA GLU A 143 -30.14 -17.36 7.75
C GLU A 143 -29.77 -18.75 7.20
N SER A 144 -30.73 -19.46 6.59
CA SER A 144 -30.50 -20.74 5.93
C SER A 144 -29.53 -20.65 4.74
N ARG A 145 -29.60 -19.60 3.91
CA ARG A 145 -28.69 -19.43 2.76
C ARG A 145 -27.29 -18.99 3.15
N LEU A 146 -27.15 -18.30 4.30
CA LEU A 146 -25.84 -17.93 4.84
C LEU A 146 -25.07 -19.15 5.37
N ALA A 147 -25.78 -20.17 5.83
CA ALA A 147 -25.18 -21.43 6.30
C ALA A 147 -24.68 -22.32 5.14
N GLU A 148 -25.25 -22.21 3.95
CA GLU A 148 -24.89 -23.01 2.76
C GLU A 148 -23.65 -22.49 1.99
N LEU A 149 -23.15 -21.29 2.32
CA LEU A 149 -21.98 -20.68 1.67
C LEU A 149 -20.64 -21.02 2.37
N GLN A 150 -20.65 -22.02 3.26
CA GLN A 150 -19.47 -22.56 3.95
C GLN A 150 -18.92 -23.80 3.24
#